data_AF-F1W3F5-F1
#
_entry.id   AF-F1W3F5-F1
#
_cell.length_a   1.000
_cell.length_b   1.000
_cell.length_c   1.000
_cell.angle_alpha   90.00
_cell.angle_beta   90.00
_cell.angle_gamma   90.00
#
_symmetry.space_group_name_H-M   'P 1'
#
loop_
_entity.id
_entity.type
_entity.pdbx_description
1 polymer ?
#
loop_
_entity_poly.entity_id
_entity_poly.type
_entity_poly.pdbx_seq_one_letter_code
_entity_poly.pdbx_strand_id
1 'polypeptide(L)' 'MLQEIYHMEPARIAKNTIREAAGMALIADAERWIGHIDARNDTSHTYDASKANAVFERIPGFLPDARDLLQRLINAAA' A
#
# COMPACT_ATOMS: atom_id res chain seq x y z
N MET A 1 5.81 -21.04 -0.17
CA MET A 1 6.78 -20.69 0.90
C MET A 1 6.16 -20.00 2.13
N LEU A 2 5.44 -18.86 2.05
CA LEU A 2 4.73 -18.30 3.24
C LEU A 2 3.27 -18.77 3.37
N GLN A 3 2.57 -18.98 2.23
CA GLN A 3 1.16 -19.42 2.19
C GLN A 3 0.95 -20.81 2.80
N GLU A 4 1.86 -21.73 2.51
CA GLU A 4 1.77 -23.14 2.89
C GLU A 4 2.00 -23.37 4.38
N ILE A 5 2.72 -22.45 5.05
CA ILE A 5 3.08 -22.58 6.48
C ILE A 5 1.99 -22.00 7.38
N TYR A 6 1.30 -20.94 6.94
CA TYR A 6 0.33 -20.20 7.79
C TYR A 6 -1.13 -20.34 7.34
N HIS A 7 -1.41 -21.13 6.28
CA HIS A 7 -2.75 -21.32 5.72
C HIS A 7 -3.55 -20.02 5.53
N MET A 8 -2.87 -18.93 5.18
CA MET A 8 -3.45 -17.60 5.10
C MET A 8 -3.21 -17.00 3.71
N GLU A 9 -4.27 -16.48 3.11
CA GLU A 9 -4.25 -15.85 1.79
C GLU A 9 -3.25 -14.66 1.77
N PRO A 10 -2.36 -14.54 0.76
CA PRO A 10 -1.33 -13.50 0.66
C PRO A 10 -1.87 -12.08 0.83
N ALA A 11 -3.07 -11.84 0.29
CA ALA A 11 -3.74 -10.55 0.35
C ALA A 11 -4.07 -10.13 1.80
N ARG A 12 -4.37 -11.10 2.68
CA ARG A 12 -4.68 -10.84 4.09
C ARG A 12 -3.42 -10.52 4.90
N ILE A 13 -2.31 -11.19 4.60
CA ILE A 13 -1.01 -10.93 5.22
C ILE A 13 -0.52 -9.53 4.86
N ALA A 14 -0.56 -9.16 3.57
CA ALA A 14 -0.12 -7.84 3.12
C ALA A 14 -0.91 -6.70 3.78
N LYS A 15 -2.25 -6.80 3.85
CA LYS A 15 -3.08 -5.76 4.48
C LYS A 15 -2.85 -5.67 5.99
N ASN A 16 -2.58 -6.79 6.66
CA ASN A 16 -2.24 -6.77 8.08
C ASN A 16 -0.88 -6.13 8.35
N THR A 17 0.14 -6.42 7.54
CA THR A 17 1.46 -5.77 7.64
C THR A 17 1.37 -4.25 7.48
N ILE A 18 0.50 -3.76 6.61
CA ILE A 18 0.28 -2.31 6.45
C ILE A 18 -0.39 -1.70 7.69
N ARG A 19 -1.35 -2.39 8.31
CA ARG A 19 -1.96 -1.92 9.56
C ARG A 19 -0.98 -1.94 10.73
N GLU A 20 -0.12 -2.94 10.81
CA GLU A 20 0.97 -2.98 11.79
C GLU A 20 1.96 -1.82 11.59
N ALA A 21 2.34 -1.51 10.35
CA ALA A 21 3.19 -0.36 10.04
C ALA A 21 2.57 0.97 10.50
N ALA A 22 1.26 1.14 10.32
CA ALA A 22 0.54 2.30 10.84
C ALA A 22 0.52 2.31 12.39
N GLY A 23 0.30 1.15 13.02
CA GLY A 23 0.37 1.00 14.47
C GLY A 23 1.75 1.34 15.07
N MET A 24 2.82 1.14 14.30
CA MET A 24 4.19 1.54 14.63
C MET A 24 4.51 3.00 14.25
N ALA A 25 3.52 3.76 13.78
CA ALA A 25 3.68 5.12 13.26
C ALA A 25 4.70 5.25 12.10
N LEU A 26 5.05 4.14 11.44
CA LEU A 26 5.94 4.12 10.27
C LEU A 26 5.26 4.71 9.03
N ILE A 27 3.94 4.58 8.94
CA ILE A 27 3.08 5.25 7.95
C ILE A 27 1.93 5.96 8.68
N ALA A 28 1.39 7.02 8.08
CA ALA A 28 0.34 7.81 8.70
C ALA A 28 -1.04 7.13 8.69
N ASP A 29 -1.39 6.37 7.64
CA ASP A 29 -2.74 5.85 7.42
C ASP A 29 -2.70 4.52 6.66
N ALA A 30 -3.11 3.44 7.31
CA ALA A 30 -3.08 2.11 6.70
C ALA A 30 -4.03 1.98 5.50
N GLU A 31 -5.21 2.61 5.52
CA GLU A 31 -6.22 2.42 4.47
C GLU A 31 -5.82 3.16 3.19
N ARG A 32 -5.13 4.30 3.31
CA ARG A 32 -4.51 4.96 2.14
C ARG A 32 -3.47 4.06 1.49
N TRP A 33 -2.58 3.46 2.28
CA TRP A 33 -1.52 2.59 1.78
C TRP A 33 -2.05 1.28 1.19
N ILE A 34 -3.04 0.66 1.82
CA ILE A 34 -3.79 -0.48 1.24
C ILE A 34 -4.38 -0.06 -0.10
N GLY A 35 -4.94 1.15 -0.16
CA GLY A 35 -5.46 1.70 -1.39
C GLY A 35 -4.41 1.84 -2.51
N HIS A 36 -3.24 2.38 -2.21
CA HIS A 36 -2.14 2.50 -3.18
C HIS A 36 -1.69 1.14 -3.70
N ILE A 37 -1.63 0.13 -2.83
CA ILE A 37 -1.29 -1.25 -3.21
C ILE A 37 -2.37 -1.86 -4.11
N ASP A 38 -3.65 -1.69 -3.77
CA ASP A 38 -4.76 -2.18 -4.59
C ASP A 38 -4.74 -1.51 -5.98
N ALA A 39 -4.52 -0.19 -6.05
CA ALA A 39 -4.38 0.52 -7.33
C ALA A 39 -3.17 0.05 -8.15
N ARG A 40 -2.03 -0.23 -7.50
CA ARG A 40 -0.85 -0.84 -8.14
C ARG A 40 -1.17 -2.23 -8.70
N ASN A 41 -1.96 -3.03 -7.99
CA ASN A 41 -2.34 -4.36 -8.49
C ASN A 41 -3.25 -4.29 -9.72
N ASP A 42 -4.05 -3.22 -9.86
CA ASP A 42 -4.88 -2.99 -11.03
C ASP A 42 -4.12 -2.45 -12.25
N THR A 43 -2.85 -2.04 -12.12
CA THR A 43 -2.07 -1.53 -13.29
C THR A 43 -1.83 -2.61 -14.35
N SER A 44 -1.86 -3.89 -13.98
CA SER A 44 -1.80 -5.01 -14.93
C SER A 44 -3.10 -5.23 -15.71
N HIS A 45 -4.19 -4.58 -15.30
CA HIS A 45 -5.53 -4.66 -15.90
C HIS A 45 -5.91 -3.39 -16.68
N THR A 46 -4.93 -2.59 -17.10
CA THR A 46 -5.14 -1.30 -17.78
C THR A 46 -5.77 -1.39 -19.18
N TYR A 47 -6.01 -2.61 -19.68
CA TYR A 47 -6.88 -2.82 -20.86
C TYR A 47 -8.35 -2.46 -20.58
N ASP A 48 -8.75 -2.42 -19.31
CA ASP A 48 -10.02 -1.87 -18.85
C ASP A 48 -9.87 -0.37 -18.58
N ALA A 49 -10.49 0.45 -19.42
CA ALA A 49 -10.43 1.91 -19.31
C ALA A 49 -11.01 2.44 -17.99
N SER A 50 -12.01 1.77 -17.41
CA SER A 50 -12.56 2.14 -16.10
C SER A 50 -11.52 1.92 -15.00
N LYS A 51 -10.82 0.78 -15.03
CA LYS A 51 -9.70 0.52 -14.10
C LYS A 51 -8.55 1.51 -14.29
N ALA A 52 -8.19 1.81 -15.53
CA ALA A 52 -7.14 2.79 -15.83
C ALA A 52 -7.47 4.17 -15.23
N ASN A 53 -8.71 4.64 -15.37
CA ASN A 53 -9.15 5.89 -14.75
C ASN A 53 -9.11 5.85 -13.22
N ALA A 54 -9.61 4.77 -12.61
CA ALA A 54 -9.57 4.60 -11.15
C ALA A 54 -8.14 4.60 -10.59
N VAL A 55 -7.19 3.99 -11.30
CA VAL A 55 -5.76 4.04 -10.94
C VAL A 55 -5.22 5.47 -11.09
N PHE A 56 -5.55 6.17 -12.17
CA PHE A 56 -5.08 7.54 -12.42
C PHE A 56 -5.54 8.52 -11.34
N GLU A 57 -6.81 8.43 -10.91
CA GLU A 57 -7.38 9.28 -9.86
C GLU A 57 -6.68 9.13 -8.49
N ARG A 58 -5.98 8.00 -8.27
CA ARG A 58 -5.28 7.71 -7.02
C ARG A 58 -3.87 8.33 -6.96
N ILE A 59 -3.26 8.61 -8.11
CA ILE A 59 -1.87 9.09 -8.22
C ILE A 59 -1.61 10.36 -7.37
N PRO A 60 -2.48 11.40 -7.36
CA PRO A 60 -2.23 12.61 -6.58
C PRO A 60 -2.13 12.37 -5.07
N GLY A 61 -2.82 11.36 -4.54
CA GLY A 61 -2.77 10.98 -3.12
C GLY A 61 -1.50 10.22 -2.75
N PHE A 62 -0.88 9.50 -3.68
CA PHE A 62 0.29 8.67 -3.41
C PHE A 62 1.55 9.49 -3.11
N LEU A 63 1.83 10.53 -3.90
CA LEU A 63 3.05 11.32 -3.75
C LEU A 63 3.24 11.93 -2.35
N PRO A 64 2.26 12.59 -1.71
CA PRO A 64 2.42 13.08 -0.35
C PRO A 64 2.61 11.96 0.68
N ASP A 65 1.88 10.84 0.56
CA ASP A 65 2.02 9.70 1.47
C ASP A 65 3.42 9.05 1.36
N ALA A 66 3.98 8.96 0.15
CA ALA A 66 5.33 8.44 -0.07
C ALA A 66 6.41 9.36 0.50
N ARG A 67 6.24 10.69 0.40
CA ARG A 67 7.15 11.67 1.01
C ARG A 67 7.12 11.61 2.54
N ASP A 68 5.93 11.46 3.13
CA ASP A 68 5.76 11.28 4.57
C ASP A 68 6.47 10.00 5.07
N LEU A 69 6.28 8.86 4.39
CA LEU A 69 7.01 7.63 4.72
C LEU A 69 8.53 7.82 4.66
N LEU A 70 9.04 8.45 3.59
CA LEU A 70 10.47 8.71 3.48
C LEU A 70 11.00 9.54 4.65
N GLN A 71 10.26 10.60 5.04
CA GLN A 71 10.65 11.43 6.18
C GLN A 71 10.66 10.65 7.49
N ARG A 72 9.66 9.79 7.73
CA ARG A 72 9.60 8.91 8.92
C ARG A 72 10.78 7.94 8.98
N LEU A 73 11.13 7.34 7.84
CA LEU A 73 12.30 6.45 7.73
C LEU A 73 13.61 7.18 8.04
N ILE A 74 13.79 8.38 7.50
CA ILE A 74 14.96 9.23 7.79
C ILE A 74 15.03 9.53 9.30
N ASN A 75 13.91 9.94 9.90
CA ASN A 75 13.86 10.29 11.32
C ASN A 75 14.08 9.09 12.25
N ALA A 76 13.69 7.88 11.84
CA ALA A 76 13.89 6.66 12.63
C ALA A 76 15.33 6.15 12.59
N ALA A 77 16.11 6.56 11.59
CA ALA A 77 17.52 6.18 11.42
C ALA A 77 18.52 7.19 12.05
N ALA A 78 18.01 8.32 12.54
CA ALA A 78 18.77 9.38 13.22
C ALA A 78 18.74 9.21 14.74
#